data_AF-A0A7J5VF02-F1
#
_entry.id   AF-A0A7J5VF02-F1
#
_cell.length_a   1.000
_cell.length_b   1.000
_cell.length_c   1.000
_cell.angle_alpha   90.00
_cell.angle_beta   90.00
_cell.angle_gamma   90.00
#
_symmetry.space_group_name_H-M   'P 1'
#
loop_
_entity.id
_entity.type
_entity.pdbx_description
1 polymer ?
#
loop_
_entity_poly.entity_id
_entity_poly.type
_entity_poly.pdbx_seq_one_letter_code
_entity_poly.pdbx_strand_id
1 'polypeptide(L)'
;MVTVIPDYTILVQMATFIALIFILNYLLYKPILSMIERRKKQLEELENEIKLFKDSVDKKAAEYDEKLNKAKTSASELKKEIIGEGATQAKSIVDAVRNEIPLMIQESQKKMDQEMQAARQILDNQSRKLSLEIAEKVLGRRVQ
;
A
#
# COMPACT_ATOMS: atom_id res chain seq x y z
N MET A 1 -32.08 60.32 -83.87
CA MET A 1 -32.02 58.88 -83.54
C MET A 1 -30.56 58.52 -83.36
N VAL A 2 -30.11 58.31 -82.12
CA VAL A 2 -28.75 57.83 -81.87
C VAL A 2 -28.81 56.31 -81.90
N THR A 3 -28.25 55.73 -82.95
CA THR A 3 -28.11 54.29 -83.14
C THR A 3 -27.13 53.74 -82.11
N VAL A 4 -27.65 52.93 -81.19
CA VAL A 4 -26.86 52.13 -80.26
C VAL A 4 -26.58 50.81 -80.97
N ILE A 5 -25.49 50.76 -81.74
CA ILE A 5 -24.98 49.50 -82.31
C ILE A 5 -24.02 48.93 -81.26
N PRO A 6 -24.15 47.66 -80.86
CA PRO A 6 -23.19 47.05 -79.95
C PRO A 6 -21.86 46.89 -80.69
N ASP A 7 -20.94 47.81 -80.44
CA ASP A 7 -19.59 47.74 -80.98
C ASP A 7 -18.82 46.53 -80.40
N TYR A 8 -17.80 46.07 -81.14
CA TYR A 8 -16.84 45.06 -80.69
C TYR A 8 -16.24 45.35 -79.30
N THR A 9 -16.25 46.62 -78.89
CA THR A 9 -15.89 47.12 -77.56
C THR A 9 -16.63 46.39 -76.42
N ILE A 10 -17.90 46.01 -76.60
CA ILE A 10 -18.66 45.27 -75.57
C ILE A 10 -18.08 43.86 -75.36
N LEU A 11 -17.67 43.18 -76.43
CA LEU A 11 -17.02 41.87 -76.35
C LEU A 11 -15.66 41.97 -75.66
N VAL A 12 -14.87 43.00 -75.98
CA VAL A 12 -13.57 43.27 -75.34
C VAL A 12 -13.74 43.62 -73.86
N GLN A 13 -14.74 44.42 -73.51
CA GLN A 13 -15.06 44.76 -72.12
C GLN A 13 -15.52 43.52 -71.34
N MET A 14 -16.33 42.65 -71.94
CA MET A 14 -16.76 41.39 -71.31
C MET A 14 -15.57 40.44 -71.08
N ALA A 15 -14.67 40.30 -72.06
CA ALA A 15 -13.44 39.53 -71.89
C ALA A 15 -12.55 40.11 -70.76
N THR A 16 -12.42 41.43 -70.68
CA THR A 16 -11.66 42.11 -69.62
C THR A 16 -12.28 41.89 -68.24
N PHE A 17 -13.62 41.96 -68.14
CA PHE A 17 -14.34 41.72 -66.88
C PHE A 17 -14.21 40.25 -66.43
N ILE A 18 -14.30 39.30 -67.36
CA ILE A 18 -14.07 37.87 -67.06
C ILE A 18 -12.63 37.65 -66.59
N ALA A 19 -11.63 38.21 -67.30
CA ALA A 19 -10.23 38.13 -66.89
C ALA A 19 -10.00 38.72 -65.49
N LEU A 20 -10.62 39.86 -65.18
CA LEU A 20 -10.57 40.48 -63.86
C LEU A 20 -11.18 39.58 -62.78
N ILE A 21 -12.33 38.95 -63.04
CA ILE A 21 -12.93 37.99 -62.11
C ILE A 21 -11.98 36.83 -61.83
N PHE A 22 -11.34 36.26 -62.86
CA PHE A 22 -10.39 35.17 -62.67
C PHE A 22 -9.18 35.60 -61.84
N ILE A 23 -8.63 36.78 -62.11
CA ILE A 23 -7.52 37.35 -61.33
C ILE A 23 -7.96 37.55 -59.87
N LEU A 24 -9.12 38.15 -59.64
CA LEU A 24 -9.60 38.45 -58.28
C LEU A 24 -9.97 37.18 -57.51
N ASN A 25 -10.51 36.17 -58.18
CA ASN A 25 -10.79 34.86 -57.59
C ASN A 25 -9.51 34.18 -57.10
N TYR A 26 -8.46 34.21 -57.92
CA TYR A 26 -7.16 33.62 -57.57
C TYR A 26 -6.41 34.44 -56.51
N LEU A 27 -6.41 35.77 -56.64
CA LEU A 27 -5.58 36.66 -55.82
C LEU A 27 -6.23 37.07 -54.49
N LEU A 28 -7.56 37.18 -54.42
CA LEU A 28 -8.27 37.64 -53.21
C LEU A 28 -9.19 36.57 -52.61
N TYR A 29 -10.16 36.06 -53.37
CA TYR A 29 -11.22 35.23 -52.79
C TYR A 29 -10.67 33.92 -52.20
N LYS A 30 -9.85 33.19 -52.97
CA LYS A 30 -9.22 31.95 -52.48
C LYS A 30 -8.32 32.15 -51.27
N PRO A 31 -7.34 33.07 -51.26
CA PRO A 31 -6.45 33.22 -50.11
C PRO A 31 -7.16 33.77 -48.87
N ILE A 32 -8.13 34.68 -49.02
CA ILE A 32 -8.90 35.19 -47.88
C ILE A 32 -9.72 34.07 -47.24
N LEU A 33 -10.44 33.28 -48.04
CA LEU A 33 -11.24 32.18 -47.52
C LEU A 33 -10.35 31.12 -46.84
N SER A 34 -9.21 30.79 -47.45
CA SER A 34 -8.24 29.86 -46.86
C SER A 34 -7.69 30.36 -45.52
N MET A 35 -7.43 31.67 -45.37
CA MET A 35 -7.00 32.23 -44.07
C MET A 35 -8.09 32.12 -43.01
N ILE A 36 -9.36 32.37 -43.37
CA ILE A 36 -10.49 32.25 -42.44
C ILE A 36 -10.66 30.79 -42.01
N GLU A 37 -10.64 29.84 -42.95
CA GLU A 37 -10.72 28.41 -42.64
C GLU A 37 -9.55 27.96 -41.77
N ARG A 38 -8.32 28.40 -42.08
CA ARG A 38 -7.14 28.07 -41.27
C ARG A 38 -7.29 28.58 -39.84
N ARG A 39 -7.74 29.81 -39.64
CA ARG A 39 -7.99 30.36 -38.29
C ARG A 39 -9.07 29.58 -37.56
N LYS A 40 -10.18 29.27 -38.23
CA LYS A 40 -11.26 28.47 -37.64
C LYS A 40 -10.76 27.08 -37.21
N LYS A 41 -9.99 26.42 -38.08
CA LYS A 41 -9.41 25.11 -37.80
C LYS A 41 -8.43 25.15 -36.62
N GLN A 42 -7.57 26.18 -36.55
CA GLN A 42 -6.67 26.36 -35.42
C GLN A 42 -7.41 26.55 -34.09
N LEU A 43 -8.50 27.32 -34.10
CA LEU A 43 -9.35 27.50 -32.92
C LEU A 43 -10.01 26.20 -32.49
N GLU A 44 -10.60 25.44 -33.43
CA GLU A 44 -11.21 24.14 -33.16
C GLU A 44 -10.18 23.10 -32.66
N GLU A 45 -8.98 23.07 -33.24
CA GLU A 45 -7.88 22.21 -32.78
C GLU A 45 -7.45 22.57 -31.35
N LEU A 46 -7.28 23.86 -31.04
CA LEU A 46 -6.93 24.31 -29.69
C LEU A 46 -8.02 23.98 -28.67
N GLU A 47 -9.30 24.16 -29.01
CA GLU A 47 -10.41 23.79 -28.13
C GLU A 47 -10.46 22.28 -27.85
N ASN A 48 -10.22 21.46 -28.89
CA ASN A 48 -10.16 20.02 -28.74
C ASN A 48 -8.95 19.59 -27.89
N GLU A 49 -7.78 20.20 -28.10
CA GLU A 49 -6.58 19.96 -27.30
C GLU A 49 -6.81 20.32 -25.82
N ILE A 50 -7.45 21.45 -25.53
CA ILE A 50 -7.82 21.85 -24.17
C ILE A 50 -8.77 20.82 -23.54
N LYS A 51 -9.77 20.33 -24.28
CA LYS A 51 -10.70 19.30 -23.78
C LYS A 51 -9.98 17.99 -23.47
N LEU A 52 -9.14 17.52 -24.39
CA LEU A 52 -8.35 16.29 -24.21
C LEU A 52 -7.37 16.43 -23.03
N PHE A 53 -6.73 17.59 -22.89
CA PHE A 53 -5.83 17.86 -21.79
C PHE A 53 -6.57 17.83 -20.45
N LYS A 54 -7.73 18.49 -20.35
CA LYS A 54 -8.58 18.45 -19.14
C LYS A 54 -9.00 17.03 -18.79
N ASP A 55 -9.51 16.27 -19.76
CA ASP A 55 -9.92 14.88 -19.55
C ASP A 55 -8.74 14.00 -19.08
N SER A 56 -7.54 14.21 -19.67
CA SER A 56 -6.35 13.49 -19.24
C SER A 56 -5.90 13.85 -17.82
N VAL A 57 -6.04 15.12 -17.41
CA VAL A 57 -5.73 15.58 -16.06
C VAL A 57 -6.73 14.99 -15.07
N ASP A 58 -8.02 15.07 -15.36
CA ASP A 58 -9.08 14.53 -14.50
C ASP A 58 -8.93 13.01 -14.34
N LYS A 59 -8.66 12.29 -15.43
CA LYS A 59 -8.38 10.86 -15.38
C LYS A 59 -7.15 10.53 -14.55
N LYS A 60 -6.06 11.30 -14.70
CA LYS A 60 -4.82 11.06 -13.96
C LYS A 60 -4.96 11.41 -12.48
N ALA A 61 -5.75 12.41 -12.14
CA ALA A 61 -6.12 12.72 -10.77
C ALA A 61 -6.95 11.58 -10.15
N ALA A 62 -7.96 11.08 -10.87
CA ALA A 62 -8.76 9.94 -10.41
C ALA A 62 -7.91 8.66 -10.21
N GLU A 63 -7.01 8.34 -11.14
CA GLU A 63 -6.07 7.21 -11.00
C GLU A 63 -5.12 7.39 -9.81
N TYR A 64 -4.67 8.62 -9.53
CA TYR A 64 -3.83 8.92 -8.39
C TYR A 64 -4.59 8.73 -7.06
N ASP A 65 -5.80 9.27 -6.96
CA ASP A 65 -6.65 9.12 -5.78
C ASP A 65 -7.03 7.65 -5.54
N GLU A 66 -7.32 6.90 -6.61
CA GLU A 66 -7.59 5.46 -6.51
C GLU A 66 -6.38 4.70 -5.98
N LYS A 67 -5.17 4.97 -6.52
CA LYS A 67 -3.93 4.35 -6.03
C LYS A 67 -3.63 4.71 -4.58
N LEU A 68 -3.87 5.96 -4.20
CA LEU A 68 -3.64 6.43 -2.84
C LEU A 68 -4.62 5.78 -1.85
N ASN A 69 -5.89 5.63 -2.24
CA ASN A 69 -6.89 4.91 -1.44
C ASN A 69 -6.56 3.42 -1.34
N LYS A 70 -6.17 2.76 -2.44
CA LYS A 70 -5.71 1.36 -2.41
C LYS A 70 -4.52 1.18 -1.47
N ALA A 71 -3.51 2.05 -1.57
CA ALA A 71 -2.34 2.00 -0.70
C ALA A 71 -2.71 2.18 0.78
N LYS A 72 -3.62 3.12 1.10
CA LYS A 72 -4.13 3.30 2.47
C LYS A 72 -4.87 2.07 2.98
N THR A 73 -5.74 1.46 2.16
CA THR A 73 -6.47 0.24 2.53
C THR A 73 -5.51 -0.92 2.77
N SER A 74 -4.59 -1.19 1.85
CA SER A 74 -3.59 -2.25 2.01
C SER A 74 -2.68 -2.01 3.22
N ALA A 75 -2.27 -0.77 3.48
CA ALA A 75 -1.51 -0.45 4.69
C ALA A 75 -2.32 -0.69 5.97
N SER A 76 -3.62 -0.37 5.97
CA SER A 76 -4.50 -0.66 7.11
C SER A 76 -4.73 -2.15 7.30
N GLU A 77 -4.83 -2.93 6.22
CA GLU A 77 -4.97 -4.39 6.27
C GLU A 77 -3.71 -5.03 6.81
N LEU A 78 -2.53 -4.68 6.27
CA LEU A 78 -1.24 -5.16 6.74
C LEU A 78 -1.03 -4.81 8.22
N LYS A 79 -1.40 -3.61 8.65
CA LYS A 79 -1.34 -3.23 10.06
C LYS A 79 -2.23 -4.13 10.93
N LYS A 80 -3.45 -4.44 10.49
CA LYS A 80 -4.35 -5.34 11.23
C LYS A 80 -3.80 -6.76 11.29
N GLU A 81 -3.22 -7.25 10.20
CA GLU A 81 -2.57 -8.56 10.11
C GLU A 81 -1.41 -8.65 11.11
N ILE A 82 -0.47 -7.71 11.07
CA ILE A 82 0.67 -7.66 12.00
C ILE A 82 0.21 -7.61 13.47
N ILE A 83 -0.83 -6.83 13.78
CA ILE A 83 -1.37 -6.77 15.14
C ILE A 83 -2.01 -8.12 15.53
N GLY A 84 -2.74 -8.76 14.61
CA GLY A 84 -3.36 -10.07 14.82
C GLY A 84 -2.34 -11.19 15.02
N GLU A 85 -1.30 -11.22 14.20
CA GLU A 85 -0.17 -12.14 14.34
C GLU A 85 0.56 -11.92 15.66
N GLY A 86 0.85 -10.66 16.00
CA GLY A 86 1.48 -10.32 17.28
C GLY A 86 0.64 -10.73 18.49
N ALA A 87 -0.68 -10.53 18.44
CA ALA A 87 -1.59 -10.98 19.49
C ALA A 87 -1.62 -12.51 19.61
N THR A 88 -1.58 -13.22 18.48
CA THR A 88 -1.57 -14.69 18.44
C THR A 88 -0.26 -15.25 18.98
N GLN A 89 0.88 -14.68 18.59
CA GLN A 89 2.19 -15.06 19.12
C GLN A 89 2.30 -14.78 20.62
N ALA A 90 1.87 -13.59 21.07
CA ALA A 90 1.85 -13.24 22.48
C ALA A 90 1.00 -14.23 23.29
N LYS A 91 -0.18 -14.59 22.78
CA LYS A 91 -1.04 -15.60 23.40
C LYS A 91 -0.35 -16.97 23.45
N SER A 92 0.28 -17.39 22.36
CA SER A 92 1.02 -18.66 22.30
C SER A 92 2.16 -18.73 23.32
N ILE A 93 2.91 -17.64 23.50
CA ILE A 93 4.00 -17.57 24.48
C ILE A 93 3.43 -17.66 25.90
N VAL A 94 2.38 -16.89 26.20
CA VAL A 94 1.73 -16.92 27.51
C VAL A 94 1.14 -18.30 27.83
N ASP A 95 0.52 -18.94 26.85
CA ASP A 95 -0.05 -20.28 27.01
C ASP A 95 1.04 -21.36 27.18
N ALA A 96 2.16 -21.26 26.47
CA ALA A 96 3.31 -22.13 26.67
C ALA A 96 3.88 -22.01 28.09
N VAL A 97 4.14 -20.80 28.56
CA VAL A 97 4.62 -20.55 29.93
C VAL A 97 3.61 -21.05 30.97
N ARG A 98 2.31 -20.83 30.75
CA ARG A 98 1.26 -21.35 31.65
C ARG A 98 1.24 -22.87 31.75
N ASN A 99 1.58 -23.57 30.67
CA ASN A 99 1.69 -25.03 30.66
C ASN A 99 2.99 -25.54 31.29
N GLU A 100 4.08 -24.76 31.25
CA GLU A 100 5.36 -25.11 31.89
C GLU A 100 5.33 -24.96 33.41
N ILE A 101 4.60 -23.96 33.94
CA ILE A 101 4.45 -23.72 35.39
C ILE A 101 4.05 -24.99 36.18
N PRO A 102 2.98 -25.74 35.83
CA PRO A 102 2.59 -26.93 36.57
C PRO A 102 3.61 -28.07 36.48
N LEU A 103 4.33 -28.19 35.36
CA LEU A 103 5.44 -29.16 35.22
C LEU A 103 6.59 -28.80 36.17
N MET A 104 6.95 -27.51 36.23
CA MET A 104 8.00 -27.03 37.13
C MET A 104 7.62 -27.20 38.61
N ILE A 105 6.34 -27.01 38.96
CA ILE A 105 5.81 -27.26 40.30
C ILE A 105 5.89 -28.76 40.64
N GLN A 106 5.46 -29.64 39.74
CA GLN A 106 5.56 -31.09 39.95
C GLN A 106 7.01 -31.55 40.13
N GLU A 107 7.93 -31.05 39.30
CA GLU A 107 9.34 -31.39 39.41
C GLU A 107 9.94 -30.91 40.73
N SER A 108 9.58 -29.70 41.16
CA SER A 108 10.02 -29.13 42.44
C SER A 108 9.47 -29.91 43.64
N GLN A 109 8.21 -30.34 43.60
CA GLN A 109 7.62 -31.21 44.62
C GLN A 109 8.33 -32.55 44.71
N LYS A 110 8.63 -33.16 43.56
CA LYS A 110 9.37 -34.42 43.50
C LYS A 110 10.79 -34.29 44.07
N LYS A 111 11.49 -33.19 43.78
CA LYS A 111 12.80 -32.89 44.37
C LYS A 111 12.71 -32.68 45.88
N MET A 112 11.71 -31.92 46.37
CA MET A 112 11.48 -31.75 47.80
C MET A 112 11.22 -33.08 48.52
N ASP A 113 10.41 -33.97 47.95
CA ASP A 113 10.13 -35.29 48.55
C ASP A 113 11.39 -36.17 48.63
N GLN A 114 12.24 -36.11 47.59
CA GLN A 114 13.53 -36.81 47.58
C GLN A 114 14.49 -36.26 48.65
N GLU A 115 14.62 -34.93 48.75
CA GLU A 115 15.43 -34.30 49.79
C GLU A 115 14.91 -34.62 51.18
N MET A 116 13.59 -34.65 51.38
CA MET A 116 12.97 -35.01 52.65
C MET A 116 13.24 -36.47 53.03
N GLN A 117 13.20 -37.41 52.07
CA GLN A 117 13.61 -38.80 52.30
C GLN A 117 15.09 -38.92 52.67
N ALA A 118 15.97 -38.24 51.93
CA ALA A 118 17.41 -38.24 52.21
C ALA A 118 17.71 -37.68 53.61
N ALA A 119 17.07 -36.55 53.97
CA ALA A 119 17.20 -35.96 55.30
C ALA A 119 16.70 -36.90 56.41
N ARG A 120 15.57 -37.60 56.19
CA ARG A 120 15.05 -38.61 57.14
C ARG A 120 16.02 -39.78 57.34
N GLN A 121 16.65 -40.27 56.27
CA GLN A 121 17.65 -41.34 56.38
C GLN A 121 18.90 -40.90 57.15
N ILE A 122 19.36 -39.67 56.93
CA ILE A 122 20.48 -39.08 57.68
C ILE A 122 20.11 -38.96 59.17
N LEU A 123 18.90 -38.48 59.47
CA LEU A 123 18.38 -38.37 60.84
C LEU A 123 18.25 -39.73 61.52
N ASP A 124 17.79 -40.80 60.85
CA ASP A 124 17.72 -42.14 61.45
C ASP A 124 19.11 -42.69 61.78
N ASN A 125 20.06 -42.54 60.85
CA ASN A 125 21.46 -42.92 61.08
C ASN A 125 22.09 -42.13 62.24
N GLN A 126 21.85 -40.82 62.29
CA GLN A 126 22.32 -39.97 63.38
C GLN A 126 21.64 -40.35 64.70
N SER A 127 20.34 -40.64 64.70
CA SER A 127 19.57 -41.05 65.88
C SER A 127 20.09 -42.38 66.47
N ARG A 128 20.40 -43.37 65.61
CA ARG A 128 21.04 -44.62 66.04
C ARG A 128 22.41 -44.38 66.66
N LYS A 129 23.23 -43.52 66.03
CA LYS A 129 24.55 -43.16 66.54
C LYS A 129 24.45 -42.41 67.88
N LEU A 130 23.53 -41.48 68.01
CA LEU A 130 23.26 -40.75 69.26
C LEU A 130 22.76 -41.71 70.35
N SER A 131 21.91 -42.66 69.99
CA SER A 131 21.39 -43.68 70.93
C SER A 131 22.51 -44.59 71.45
N LEU A 132 23.46 -44.98 70.59
CA LEU A 132 24.67 -45.72 70.99
C LEU A 132 25.58 -44.87 71.89
N GLU A 133 25.82 -43.60 71.55
CA GLU A 133 26.61 -42.70 72.38
C GLU A 133 25.97 -42.47 73.76
N ILE A 134 24.64 -42.36 73.83
CA ILE A 134 23.89 -42.26 75.09
C ILE A 134 24.00 -43.57 75.88
N ALA A 135 23.82 -44.72 75.23
CA ALA A 135 23.94 -46.03 75.86
C ALA A 135 25.35 -46.26 76.44
N GLU A 136 26.41 -45.91 75.70
CA GLU A 136 27.79 -45.96 76.19
C GLU A 136 28.03 -45.02 77.38
N LYS A 137 27.48 -43.79 77.34
CA LYS A 137 27.61 -42.83 78.46
C LYS A 137 26.87 -43.28 79.72
N VAL A 138 25.72 -43.94 79.58
CA VAL A 138 24.89 -44.39 80.71
C VAL A 138 25.38 -45.73 81.28
N LEU A 139 25.87 -46.65 80.44
CA LEU A 139 26.36 -47.98 80.86
C LEU A 139 27.84 -47.99 81.27
N GLY A 140 28.62 -46.93 80.98
CA GLY A 140 29.99 -46.78 81.45
C GLY A 140 31.00 -47.79 80.89
N ARG A 141 30.61 -48.56 79.86
CA ARG A 141 31.47 -49.50 79.10
C ARG A 141 31.09 -49.44 77.62
N ARG A 142 32.09 -49.57 76.74
CA ARG A 142 31.89 -49.59 75.29
C ARG A 142 31.02 -50.77 74.90
N VAL A 143 29.98 -50.51 74.11
CA VAL A 143 29.09 -51.56 73.58
C VAL A 143 29.39 -51.66 72.09
N GLN A 144 29.93 -52.82 71.67
CA GLN A 144 30.19 -53.16 70.26
C GLN A 144 28.89 -53.43 69.51
#